data_AF-A0AAX3WXV5-F1
#
_entry.id   AF-A0AAX3WXV5-F1
#
_cell.length_a   1.000
_cell.length_b   1.000
_cell.length_c   1.000
_cell.angle_alpha   90.00
_cell.angle_beta   90.00
_cell.angle_gamma   90.00
#
_symmetry.space_group_name_H-M   'P 1'
#
loop_
_entity.id
_entity.type
_entity.pdbx_description
1 polymer ?
#
loop_
_entity_poly.entity_id
_entity_poly.type
_entity_poly.pdbx_seq_one_letter_code
_entity_poly.pdbx_strand_id
1 'polypeptide(L)'
;MLPSDQTVENGYTEKEISDNKLFSYHIVNDTIINQALSLNDNVNEVNSIVFPSEVPVLKLISSDFQKRVKDGDEIQKSHVKRLGANAESQMIDGSHGFFQTHVTEIHDATSTFLKKID
;
A
#
# COMPACT_ATOMS: atom_id res chain seq x y z
N MET A 1 2.40 -7.13 -8.24
CA MET A 1 2.70 -6.30 -9.44
C MET A 1 1.77 -6.77 -10.53
N LEU A 2 0.82 -5.93 -10.95
CA LEU A 2 0.28 -6.11 -12.29
C LEU A 2 1.44 -5.83 -13.25
N PRO A 3 1.67 -6.64 -14.29
CA PRO A 3 2.67 -6.33 -15.29
C PRO A 3 2.39 -4.92 -15.85
N SER A 4 3.44 -4.13 -16.05
CA SER A 4 3.33 -2.83 -16.70
C SER A 4 2.63 -2.98 -18.04
N ASP A 5 1.79 -2.02 -18.42
CA ASP A 5 1.11 -2.04 -19.72
C ASP A 5 2.14 -2.24 -20.83
N GLN A 6 2.08 -3.38 -21.52
CA GLN A 6 2.99 -3.68 -22.62
C GLN A 6 2.48 -2.94 -23.85
N THR A 7 3.24 -1.95 -24.30
CA THR A 7 2.90 -1.08 -25.41
C THR A 7 4.03 -1.06 -26.43
N VAL A 8 3.73 -0.60 -27.64
CA VAL A 8 4.79 -0.36 -28.64
C VAL A 8 5.72 0.76 -28.15
N GLU A 9 5.18 1.73 -27.41
CA GLU A 9 5.93 2.88 -26.88
C GLU A 9 6.97 2.49 -25.83
N ASN A 10 6.76 1.41 -25.07
CA ASN A 10 7.75 0.88 -24.12
C ASN A 10 8.55 -0.32 -24.66
N GLY A 11 8.56 -0.50 -25.99
CA GLY A 11 9.51 -1.36 -26.69
C GLY A 11 9.02 -2.76 -27.06
N TYR A 12 7.73 -3.07 -26.89
CA TYR A 12 7.18 -4.38 -27.23
C TYR A 12 6.70 -4.42 -28.68
N THR A 13 6.89 -5.55 -29.34
CA THR A 13 6.29 -5.82 -30.65
C THR A 13 4.79 -6.11 -30.52
N GLU A 14 4.04 -5.89 -31.60
CA GLU A 14 2.61 -6.25 -31.65
C GLU A 14 2.38 -7.74 -31.35
N LYS A 15 3.31 -8.60 -31.79
CA LYS A 15 3.27 -10.03 -31.51
C LYS A 15 3.45 -10.32 -30.03
N GLU A 16 4.42 -9.71 -29.35
CA GLU A 16 4.63 -9.89 -27.91
C GLU A 16 3.42 -9.42 -27.10
N ILE A 17 2.81 -8.30 -27.49
CA ILE A 17 1.57 -7.80 -26.87
C ILE A 17 0.42 -8.81 -27.06
N SER A 18 0.27 -9.35 -28.27
CA SER A 18 -0.77 -10.35 -28.58
C SER A 18 -0.56 -11.65 -27.81
N ASP A 19 0.67 -12.16 -27.78
CA ASP A 19 1.02 -13.40 -27.06
C ASP A 19 0.83 -13.24 -25.56
N ASN A 20 1.18 -12.08 -25.00
CA ASN A 20 0.96 -11.79 -23.59
C ASN A 20 -0.53 -11.75 -23.25
N LYS A 21 -1.37 -11.12 -24.09
CA LYS A 21 -2.84 -11.15 -23.89
C LYS A 21 -3.38 -12.57 -23.89
N LEU A 22 -2.94 -13.41 -24.83
CA LEU A 22 -3.34 -14.81 -24.90
C LEU A 22 -2.93 -15.58 -23.63
N PHE A 23 -1.70 -15.37 -23.16
CA PHE A 23 -1.21 -15.95 -21.90
C PHE A 23 -1.98 -15.42 -20.69
N SER A 24 -2.28 -14.11 -20.64
CA SER A 24 -3.07 -13.49 -19.57
C SER A 24 -4.47 -14.10 -19.45
N TYR A 25 -5.13 -14.41 -20.58
CA TYR A 25 -6.41 -15.12 -20.54
C TYR A 25 -6.31 -16.55 -20.04
N HIS A 26 -5.15 -17.20 -20.15
CA HIS A 26 -4.93 -18.53 -19.59
C HIS A 26 -4.70 -18.49 -18.07
N ILE A 27 -4.00 -17.48 -17.56
CA ILE A 27 -3.72 -17.36 -16.11
C ILE A 27 -4.92 -16.82 -15.32
N VAL A 28 -5.79 -16.02 -15.95
CA VAL A 28 -7.04 -15.55 -15.32
C VAL A 28 -8.05 -16.68 -15.36
N ASN A 29 -7.96 -17.55 -14.35
CA ASN A 29 -8.90 -18.62 -14.09
C ASN A 29 -9.79 -18.28 -12.88
N ASP A 30 -10.75 -19.16 -12.59
CA ASP A 30 -11.70 -19.00 -11.48
C ASP A 30 -11.00 -18.73 -10.14
N THR A 31 -9.82 -19.28 -9.90
CA THR A 31 -9.05 -19.03 -8.67
C THR A 31 -8.64 -17.56 -8.56
N ILE A 32 -8.08 -16.97 -9.61
CA ILE A 32 -7.66 -15.56 -9.62
C ILE A 32 -8.87 -14.63 -9.52
N ILE A 33 -9.96 -14.97 -10.21
CA ILE A 33 -11.21 -14.20 -10.15
C ILE A 33 -11.79 -14.24 -8.74
N ASN A 34 -11.86 -15.41 -8.12
CA ASN A 34 -12.37 -15.56 -6.76
C ASN A 34 -11.48 -14.83 -5.75
N GLN A 35 -10.16 -14.86 -5.91
CA GLN A 35 -9.25 -14.09 -5.07
C GLN A 35 -9.48 -12.57 -5.20
N ALA A 36 -9.74 -12.09 -6.42
CA ALA A 36 -10.05 -10.68 -6.66
C ALA A 36 -11.40 -10.27 -6.05
N LEU A 37 -12.41 -11.14 -6.11
CA LEU A 37 -13.70 -10.90 -5.46
C LEU A 37 -13.58 -10.88 -3.94
N SER A 38 -12.93 -11.90 -3.36
CA SER A 38 -12.71 -12.00 -1.92
C SER A 38 -11.84 -10.86 -1.37
N LEU A 39 -10.99 -10.23 -2.20
CA LEU A 39 -10.20 -9.08 -1.78
C LEU A 39 -11.10 -7.93 -1.31
N ASN A 40 -12.21 -7.65 -2.02
CA ASN A 40 -13.13 -6.58 -1.62
C ASN A 40 -13.81 -6.92 -0.29
N ASP A 41 -14.24 -8.16 -0.12
CA ASP A 41 -14.86 -8.62 1.12
C ASP A 41 -13.89 -8.51 2.30
N ASN A 42 -12.64 -8.95 2.12
CA ASN A 42 -11.58 -8.82 3.11
C ASN A 42 -11.28 -7.36 3.45
N VAL A 43 -11.23 -6.47 2.46
CA VAL A 43 -11.01 -5.03 2.68
C VAL A 43 -12.15 -4.44 3.50
N ASN A 44 -13.40 -4.78 3.18
CA ASN A 44 -14.58 -4.31 3.90
C ASN A 44 -14.60 -4.85 5.34
N GLU A 45 -14.30 -6.13 5.52
CA GLU A 45 -14.19 -6.76 6.83
C GLU A 45 -13.14 -6.04 7.69
N VAL A 46 -11.90 -5.89 7.20
CA VAL A 46 -10.82 -5.22 7.93
C VAL A 46 -11.16 -3.75 8.21
N ASN A 47 -11.81 -3.05 7.29
CA ASN A 47 -12.24 -1.67 7.49
C ASN A 47 -13.34 -1.53 8.56
N SER A 48 -14.11 -2.59 8.81
CA SER A 48 -15.15 -2.62 9.84
C SER A 48 -14.62 -2.90 11.25
N ILE A 49 -13.39 -3.40 11.38
CA ILE A 49 -12.74 -3.66 12.66
C ILE A 49 -12.39 -2.33 13.33
N VAL A 50 -12.85 -2.16 14.57
CA VAL A 50 -12.49 -1.02 15.41
C VAL A 50 -11.10 -1.24 15.98
N PHE A 51 -10.20 -0.27 15.76
CA PHE A 51 -8.86 -0.33 16.34
C PHE A 51 -8.91 0.00 17.84
N PRO A 52 -8.25 -0.78 18.72
CA PRO A 52 -8.28 -0.52 20.16
C PRO A 52 -7.65 0.84 20.49
N SER A 53 -8.41 1.70 21.17
CA SER A 53 -7.97 3.08 21.45
C SER A 53 -6.80 3.17 22.41
N GLU A 54 -6.60 2.16 23.24
CA GLU A 54 -5.55 2.07 24.25
C GLU A 54 -4.17 1.71 23.68
N VAL A 55 -4.11 1.27 22.42
CA VAL A 55 -2.87 0.87 21.77
C VAL A 55 -2.28 2.09 21.04
N PRO A 56 -1.12 2.62 21.47
CA PRO A 56 -0.45 3.69 20.74
C PRO A 56 0.08 3.15 19.40
N VAL A 57 -0.09 3.93 18.33
CA VAL A 57 0.36 3.54 16.98
C VAL A 57 1.21 4.62 16.35
N LEU A 58 2.40 4.26 15.89
CA LEU A 58 3.17 5.07 14.95
C LEU A 58 2.96 4.54 13.54
N LYS A 59 2.42 5.39 12.67
CA LYS A 59 2.24 5.07 11.25
C LYS A 59 3.29 5.78 10.38
N LEU A 60 4.14 4.99 9.73
CA LEU A 60 5.12 5.52 8.78
C LEU A 60 4.56 5.50 7.36
N ILE A 61 4.67 6.62 6.65
CA ILE A 61 4.06 6.84 5.34
C ILE A 61 5.16 7.22 4.35
N SER A 62 5.21 6.56 3.19
CA SER A 62 6.14 6.93 2.11
C SER A 62 5.67 8.19 1.38
N SER A 63 6.58 9.12 1.11
CA SER A 63 6.28 10.36 0.37
C SER A 63 5.79 10.09 -1.06
N ASP A 64 6.27 9.02 -1.69
CA ASP A 64 5.81 8.63 -3.02
C ASP A 64 4.36 8.12 -3.05
N PHE A 65 3.81 7.64 -1.92
CA PHE A 65 2.42 7.17 -1.90
C PHE A 65 1.45 8.29 -2.29
N GLN A 66 1.63 9.48 -1.71
CA GLN A 66 0.80 10.66 -2.00
C GLN A 66 0.87 11.07 -3.47
N LYS A 67 2.02 10.84 -4.13
CA LYS A 67 2.23 11.19 -5.54
C LYS A 67 1.60 10.17 -6.49
N ARG A 68 1.58 8.89 -6.11
CA ARG A 68 1.16 7.78 -6.98
C ARG A 68 -0.30 7.40 -6.85
N VAL A 69 -0.93 7.75 -5.72
CA VAL A 69 -2.32 7.38 -5.44
C VAL A 69 -3.19 8.63 -5.49
N LYS A 70 -4.24 8.56 -6.32
CA LYS A 70 -5.27 9.60 -6.36
C LYS A 70 -5.88 9.78 -4.97
N ASP A 71 -5.99 11.02 -4.51
CA ASP A 71 -6.47 11.37 -3.16
C ASP A 71 -5.64 10.74 -2.04
N GLY A 72 -4.37 10.44 -2.31
CA GLY A 72 -3.48 9.72 -1.39
C GLY A 72 -3.34 10.39 -0.03
N ASP A 73 -3.33 11.72 0.04
CA ASP A 73 -3.27 12.45 1.31
C ASP A 73 -4.52 12.23 2.18
N GLU A 74 -5.70 12.31 1.57
CA GLU A 74 -6.98 12.09 2.26
C GLU A 74 -7.14 10.64 2.73
N ILE A 75 -6.67 9.68 1.92
CA ILE A 75 -6.61 8.26 2.31
C ILE A 75 -5.73 8.09 3.55
N GLN A 76 -4.55 8.70 3.57
CA GLN A 76 -3.63 8.56 4.69
C GLN A 76 -4.18 9.20 5.97
N LYS A 77 -4.82 10.38 5.87
CA LYS A 77 -5.53 11.03 6.98
C LYS A 77 -6.67 10.18 7.52
N SER A 78 -7.50 9.62 6.64
CA SER A 78 -8.62 8.74 7.01
C SER A 78 -8.13 7.51 7.78
N HIS A 79 -7.03 6.89 7.32
CA HIS A 79 -6.42 5.76 8.01
C HIS A 79 -5.89 6.13 9.40
N VAL A 80 -5.20 7.27 9.55
CA VAL A 80 -4.72 7.73 10.87
C VAL A 80 -5.90 7.99 11.81
N LYS A 81 -6.96 8.63 11.31
CA LYS A 81 -8.19 8.85 12.08
C LYS A 81 -8.82 7.53 12.57
N ARG A 82 -8.79 6.48 11.75
CA ARG A 82 -9.32 5.15 12.12
C ARG A 82 -8.49 4.45 13.20
N LEU A 83 -7.18 4.73 13.27
CA LEU A 83 -6.30 4.19 14.31
C LEU A 83 -6.55 4.83 15.70
N GLY A 84 -7.28 5.95 15.76
CA GLY A 84 -7.72 6.57 17.01
C GLY A 84 -6.81 7.71 17.48
N ALA A 85 -7.13 8.25 18.66
CA ALA A 85 -6.49 9.47 19.19
C ALA A 85 -5.02 9.28 19.59
N ASN A 86 -4.61 8.04 19.86
CA ASN A 86 -3.23 7.69 20.24
C ASN A 86 -2.36 7.31 19.04
N ALA A 87 -2.84 7.58 17.83
CA ALA A 87 -2.09 7.36 16.60
C ALA A 87 -1.34 8.63 16.18
N GLU A 88 -0.04 8.49 15.95
CA GLU A 88 0.79 9.49 15.29
C GLU A 88 1.18 8.98 13.90
N SER A 89 1.49 9.90 12.98
CA SER A 89 2.02 9.54 11.67
C SER A 89 3.22 10.38 11.29
N GLN A 90 4.17 9.76 10.61
CA GLN A 90 5.36 10.43 10.09
C GLN A 90 5.59 10.06 8.63
N MET A 91 5.90 11.08 7.82
CA MET A 91 6.32 10.89 6.44
C MET A 91 7.80 10.52 6.39
N ILE A 92 8.13 9.48 5.63
CA ILE A 92 9.48 9.06 5.29
C ILE A 92 9.65 9.29 3.79
N ASP A 93 10.75 9.94 3.40
CA ASP A 93 10.97 10.21 1.98
C ASP A 93 11.27 8.91 1.22
N GLY A 94 10.83 8.86 -0.04
CA GLY A 94 11.09 7.74 -0.93
C GLY A 94 9.92 6.78 -1.12
N SER A 95 10.25 5.59 -1.62
CA SER A 95 9.30 4.62 -2.14
C SER A 95 8.62 3.78 -1.05
N HIS A 96 7.66 2.94 -1.43
CA HIS A 96 7.02 1.99 -0.51
C HIS A 96 8.05 1.06 0.18
N GLY A 97 9.19 0.80 -0.45
CA GLY A 97 10.29 0.00 0.10
C GLY A 97 11.18 0.72 1.12
N PHE A 98 10.79 1.89 1.63
CA PHE A 98 11.62 2.67 2.57
C PHE A 98 12.06 1.87 3.80
N PHE A 99 11.29 0.87 4.22
CA PHE A 99 11.63 -0.02 5.34
C PHE A 99 12.91 -0.85 5.13
N GLN A 100 13.40 -0.95 3.89
CA GLN A 100 14.66 -1.63 3.57
C GLN A 100 15.85 -0.66 3.50
N THR A 101 15.60 0.63 3.31
CA THR A 101 16.63 1.62 2.95
C THR A 101 16.76 2.78 3.93
N HIS A 102 15.76 3.03 4.77
CA HIS A 102 15.68 4.18 5.69
C HIS A 102 15.70 3.70 7.15
N VAL A 103 16.54 2.70 7.46
CA VAL A 103 16.59 2.05 8.79
C VAL A 103 16.82 3.07 9.91
N THR A 104 17.72 4.04 9.71
CA THR A 104 18.03 5.08 10.70
C THR A 104 16.81 5.97 10.97
N GLU A 105 16.12 6.45 9.94
CA GLU A 105 14.95 7.32 10.10
C GLU A 105 13.80 6.60 10.80
N ILE A 106 13.60 5.32 10.47
CA ILE A 106 12.59 4.47 11.11
C ILE A 106 12.94 4.25 12.59
N HIS A 107 14.20 3.96 12.88
CA HIS A 107 14.69 3.78 14.24
C HIS A 107 14.47 5.05 15.07
N ASP A 108 14.82 6.22 14.53
CA ASP A 108 14.73 7.49 15.24
C ASP A 108 13.27 7.92 15.45
N ALA A 109 12.42 7.74 14.44
CA ALA A 109 10.98 7.96 14.54
C ALA A 109 10.35 7.06 15.62
N THR A 110 10.69 5.77 15.60
CA THR A 110 10.18 4.79 16.57
C THR A 110 10.66 5.11 17.97
N SER A 111 11.96 5.39 18.14
CA SER A 111 12.55 5.73 19.44
C SER A 111 11.94 7.00 20.02
N THR A 112 11.67 8.00 19.19
CA THR A 112 11.01 9.24 19.61
C THR A 112 9.57 8.99 20.03
N PHE A 113 8.84 8.17 19.29
CA PHE A 113 7.47 7.80 19.63
C PHE A 113 7.39 7.02 20.95
N LEU A 114 8.25 6.02 21.14
CA LEU A 114 8.29 5.20 22.36
C LEU A 114 8.56 6.05 23.62
N LYS A 115 9.48 7.02 23.54
CA LYS A 115 9.77 7.94 24.65
C LYS A 115 8.60 8.81 25.12
N LYS A 116 7.54 8.94 24.32
CA LYS A 116 6.33 9.72 24.69
C LYS A 116 5.28 8.88 25.40
N ILE A 117 5.36 7.56 25.26
CA ILE A 117 4.37 6.61 25.78
C ILE A 117 4.89 5.79 26.97
N ASP A 118 6.20 5.83 27.20
CA ASP A 118 6.86 5.44 28.47
C ASP A 118 6.66 6.52 29.55
#